data_AF-C6PN46-F1
#
_entry.id   AF-C6PN46-F1
#
_cell.length_a   1.000
_cell.length_b   1.000
_cell.length_c   1.000
_cell.angle_alpha   90.00
_cell.angle_beta   90.00
_cell.angle_gamma   90.00
#
_symmetry.space_group_name_H-M   'P 1'
#
loop_
_entity.id
_entity.type
_entity.pdbx_description
1 polymer ?
#
loop_
_entity_poly.entity_id
_entity_poly.type
_entity_poly.pdbx_seq_one_letter_code
_entity_poly.pdbx_strand_id
1 'polypeptide(L)'
;MELCQDFFAYEAGQSAVGDIFEWYVDNCVPEEYKKEALKKGVNIHSLLEEKASKLKPGESGLLALDWLNGNRSVLVDTDLTGMILGLTLLTKPEEIYRALIEATAYGKNMIIETFEKYRSTY
;
A
#
# COMPACT_ATOMS: atom_id res chain seq x y z
N MET A 1 10.59 26.70 18.60
CA MET A 1 9.67 25.70 18.03
C MET A 1 8.38 25.80 18.83
N GLU A 2 7.59 26.83 18.55
CA GLU A 2 6.27 27.01 19.19
C GLU A 2 5.29 26.06 18.51
N LEU A 3 4.93 24.99 19.20
CA LEU A 3 3.86 24.09 18.77
C LEU A 3 2.51 24.75 19.09
N CYS A 4 1.50 24.52 18.24
CA CYS A 4 0.11 24.94 18.41
C CYS A 4 -0.39 24.72 19.85
N GLN A 5 -0.39 25.77 20.67
CA GLN A 5 -0.69 25.70 22.11
C GLN A 5 -2.17 25.41 22.41
N ASP A 6 -3.07 25.68 21.47
CA ASP A 6 -4.53 25.57 21.65
C ASP A 6 -5.14 24.34 20.96
N PHE A 7 -4.32 23.39 20.49
CA PHE A 7 -4.80 22.20 19.76
C PHE A 7 -4.26 20.90 20.37
N PHE A 8 -5.11 19.86 20.37
CA PHE A 8 -4.67 18.50 20.60
C PHE A 8 -4.13 17.89 19.29
N ALA A 9 -2.93 17.34 19.34
CA ALA A 9 -2.33 16.61 18.22
C ALA A 9 -2.67 15.12 18.33
N TYR A 10 -3.26 14.58 17.28
CA TYR A 10 -3.54 13.14 17.16
C TYR A 10 -2.55 12.51 16.17
N GLU A 11 -1.91 11.41 16.59
CA GLU A 11 -1.01 10.63 15.74
C GLU A 11 -1.63 9.26 15.45
N ALA A 12 -1.67 8.90 14.17
CA ALA A 12 -1.97 7.55 13.71
C ALA A 12 -0.98 7.18 12.61
N GLY A 13 -0.73 5.89 12.42
CA GLY A 13 0.24 5.42 11.45
C GLY A 13 -0.10 4.04 10.87
N GLN A 14 0.37 3.81 9.66
CA GLN A 14 0.38 2.49 9.04
C GLN A 14 1.72 1.81 9.34
N SER A 15 1.69 0.53 9.69
CA SER A 15 2.88 -0.22 10.15
C SER A 15 3.94 -0.40 9.07
N ALA A 16 3.51 -0.55 7.81
CA ALA A 16 4.38 -0.73 6.67
C ALA A 16 3.68 -0.14 5.44
N VAL A 17 4.39 0.67 4.67
CA VAL A 17 3.93 1.19 3.37
C VAL A 17 5.05 1.01 2.35
N GLY A 18 6.16 1.73 2.53
CA GLY A 18 7.36 1.55 1.72
C GLY A 18 7.91 0.13 1.78
N ASP A 19 7.94 -0.47 2.98
CA ASP A 19 8.46 -1.81 3.19
C ASP A 19 7.67 -2.88 2.44
N ILE A 20 6.36 -2.67 2.22
CA ILE A 20 5.51 -3.60 1.44
C ILE A 20 5.95 -3.60 -0.02
N PHE A 21 6.20 -2.41 -0.59
CA PHE A 21 6.64 -2.28 -1.97
C PHE A 21 8.05 -2.85 -2.17
N GLU A 22 8.96 -2.60 -1.22
CA GLU A 22 10.32 -3.14 -1.27
C GLU A 22 10.29 -4.67 -1.15
N TRP A 23 9.55 -5.21 -0.17
CA TRP A 23 9.35 -6.65 -0.03
C TRP A 23 8.83 -7.28 -1.32
N TYR A 24 7.86 -6.65 -1.97
CA TYR A 24 7.29 -7.15 -3.22
C TYR A 24 8.33 -7.18 -4.35
N VAL A 25 9.11 -6.10 -4.50
CA VAL A 25 10.18 -6.00 -5.50
C VAL A 25 11.27 -7.04 -5.30
N ASP A 26 11.64 -7.30 -4.05
CA ASP A 26 12.72 -8.23 -3.72
C ASP A 26 12.30 -9.70 -3.84
N ASN A 27 11.06 -10.02 -3.45
CA ASN A 27 10.63 -11.40 -3.29
C ASN A 27 9.72 -11.90 -4.42
N CYS A 28 8.99 -11.03 -5.10
CA CYS A 28 7.91 -11.44 -6.01
C CYS A 28 8.10 -10.95 -7.45
N VAL A 29 8.87 -9.89 -7.68
CA VAL A 29 9.05 -9.33 -9.02
C VAL A 29 10.09 -10.14 -9.81
N PRO A 30 9.73 -10.68 -11.00
CA PRO A 30 10.66 -11.43 -11.82
C PRO A 30 11.85 -10.58 -12.30
N GLU A 31 13.00 -11.22 -12.46
CA GLU A 31 14.25 -10.60 -12.93
C GLU A 31 14.10 -9.89 -14.29
N GLU A 32 13.16 -10.33 -15.12
CA GLU A 32 12.86 -9.72 -16.42
C GLU A 32 12.42 -8.26 -16.29
N TYR A 33 11.68 -7.91 -15.24
CA TYR A 33 11.28 -6.52 -14.97
C TYR A 33 12.48 -5.68 -14.54
N LYS A 34 13.40 -6.25 -13.74
CA LYS A 34 14.65 -5.57 -13.34
C LYS A 34 15.51 -5.27 -14.57
N LYS A 35 15.61 -6.23 -15.50
CA LYS A 35 16.28 -6.04 -16.80
C LYS A 35 15.59 -5.01 -17.68
N GLU A 36 14.26 -4.97 -17.72
CA GLU A 36 13.50 -3.95 -18.45
C GLU A 36 13.76 -2.55 -17.87
N ALA A 37 13.71 -2.41 -16.55
CA ALA A 37 13.98 -1.15 -15.85
C ALA A 37 15.40 -0.64 -16.15
N LEU A 38 16.40 -1.53 -16.09
CA LEU A 38 17.79 -1.21 -16.43
C LEU A 38 17.93 -0.76 -17.90
N LYS A 39 17.29 -1.45 -18.85
CA LYS A 39 17.31 -1.07 -20.28
C LYS A 39 16.68 0.30 -20.53
N LYS A 40 15.65 0.64 -19.77
CA LYS A 40 14.98 1.95 -19.82
C LYS A 40 15.71 3.03 -19.02
N GLY A 41 16.70 2.67 -18.21
CA GLY A 41 17.41 3.61 -17.33
C GLY A 41 16.56 4.14 -16.18
N VAL A 42 15.56 3.38 -15.72
CA VAL A 42 14.65 3.78 -14.64
C VAL A 42 14.76 2.83 -13.45
N ASN A 43 14.32 3.28 -12.27
CA ASN A 43 14.17 2.41 -11.10
C ASN A 43 13.04 1.40 -11.33
N ILE A 44 13.14 0.21 -10.73
CA ILE A 44 12.12 -0.84 -10.79
C ILE A 44 10.76 -0.37 -10.27
N HIS A 45 10.74 0.40 -9.18
CA HIS A 45 9.51 1.00 -8.65
C HIS A 45 8.84 1.92 -9.68
N SER A 46 9.63 2.75 -10.38
CA SER A 46 9.13 3.63 -11.45
C SER A 46 8.59 2.84 -12.64
N LEU A 47 9.21 1.72 -12.99
CA LEU A 47 8.71 0.84 -14.05
C LEU A 47 7.36 0.21 -13.68
N LEU A 48 7.25 -0.30 -12.45
CA LEU A 48 6.02 -0.91 -11.95
C LEU A 48 4.90 0.13 -11.84
N GLU A 49 5.21 1.34 -11.37
CA GLU A 49 4.28 2.47 -11.34
C GLU A 49 3.83 2.87 -12.75
N GLU A 50 4.74 2.97 -13.72
CA GLU A 50 4.41 3.28 -15.12
C GLU A 50 3.43 2.25 -15.69
N LYS A 51 3.63 0.96 -15.41
CA LYS A 51 2.72 -0.11 -15.86
C LYS A 51 1.40 -0.11 -15.11
N ALA A 52 1.44 0.01 -13.78
CA ALA A 52 0.27 0.03 -12.91
C ALA A 52 -0.64 1.26 -13.15
N SER A 53 -0.07 2.40 -13.57
CA SER A 53 -0.84 3.62 -13.88
C SER A 53 -1.75 3.47 -15.11
N LYS A 54 -1.45 2.50 -15.99
CA LYS A 54 -2.26 2.19 -17.19
C LYS A 54 -3.55 1.44 -16.84
N LEU A 55 -3.62 0.83 -15.65
CA LEU A 55 -4.79 0.14 -15.15
C LEU A 55 -5.79 1.14 -14.55
N LYS A 56 -7.06 0.97 -14.88
CA LYS A 56 -8.18 1.63 -14.21
C LYS A 56 -8.38 1.05 -12.80
N PRO A 57 -8.97 1.80 -11.87
CA PRO A 57 -9.36 1.25 -10.57
C PRO A 57 -10.21 -0.02 -10.72
N GLY A 58 -9.82 -1.09 -10.05
CA GLY A 58 -10.48 -2.40 -10.13
C GLY A 58 -10.20 -3.23 -11.39
N GLU A 59 -9.43 -2.72 -12.36
CA GLU A 59 -9.11 -3.45 -13.59
C GLU A 59 -8.24 -4.69 -13.34
N SER A 60 -7.40 -4.66 -12.30
CA SER A 60 -6.60 -5.83 -11.87
C SER A 60 -7.48 -7.00 -11.39
N GLY A 61 -8.71 -6.72 -10.93
CA GLY A 61 -9.55 -7.70 -10.25
C GLY A 61 -8.99 -8.20 -8.91
N LEU A 62 -7.93 -7.57 -8.40
CA LEU A 62 -7.24 -7.96 -7.18
C LEU A 62 -7.66 -7.10 -5.99
N LEU A 63 -7.61 -7.70 -4.80
CA LEU A 63 -7.75 -7.00 -3.52
C LEU A 63 -6.61 -7.42 -2.60
N ALA A 64 -6.00 -6.48 -1.87
CA ALA A 64 -4.94 -6.78 -0.92
C ALA A 64 -5.21 -6.17 0.46
N LEU A 65 -4.64 -6.79 1.50
CA LEU A 65 -4.54 -6.25 2.86
C LEU A 65 -3.09 -5.86 3.13
N ASP A 66 -2.88 -4.62 3.59
CA ASP A 66 -1.57 -4.00 3.81
C ASP A 66 -0.90 -4.41 5.15
N TRP A 67 -1.39 -5.46 5.80
CA TRP A 67 -0.94 -5.86 7.14
C TRP A 67 0.27 -6.80 7.13
N LEU A 68 1.19 -6.64 6.17
CA LEU A 68 2.38 -7.50 6.07
C LEU A 68 3.28 -7.41 7.31
N ASN A 69 3.15 -6.33 8.08
CA ASN A 69 3.84 -6.11 9.34
C ASN A 69 2.84 -5.73 10.46
N GLY A 70 1.70 -6.43 10.51
CA GLY A 70 0.61 -6.12 11.42
C GLY A 70 -0.11 -4.81 11.11
N ASN A 71 -0.96 -4.37 12.03
CA ASN A 71 -1.74 -3.14 11.91
C ASN A 71 -1.62 -2.28 13.19
N ARG A 72 -0.91 -1.14 13.11
CA ARG A 72 -0.78 -0.19 14.22
C ARG A 72 -2.04 0.64 14.43
N SER A 73 -2.69 1.05 13.35
CA SER A 73 -3.95 1.82 13.39
C SER A 73 -4.85 1.29 12.27
N VAL A 74 -6.11 0.95 12.54
CA VAL A 74 -6.92 1.22 13.73
C VAL A 74 -7.01 0.02 14.68
N LEU A 75 -6.57 -1.16 14.26
CA LEU A 75 -6.82 -2.43 14.94
C LEU A 75 -5.85 -2.70 16.10
N VAL A 76 -4.65 -2.10 16.07
CA VAL A 76 -3.63 -2.25 17.11
C VAL A 76 -3.31 -3.73 17.36
N ASP A 77 -3.09 -4.47 16.27
CA ASP A 77 -2.85 -5.91 16.30
C ASP A 77 -1.59 -6.23 15.48
N THR A 78 -0.56 -6.71 16.16
CA THR A 78 0.74 -7.04 15.56
C THR A 78 0.76 -8.42 14.91
N ASP A 79 -0.22 -9.27 15.20
CA ASP A 79 -0.27 -10.65 14.72
C ASP A 79 -1.02 -10.75 13.37
N LEU A 80 -1.61 -9.66 12.89
CA LEU A 80 -2.23 -9.59 11.57
C LEU A 80 -1.19 -9.74 10.45
N THR A 81 -1.61 -10.44 9.39
CA THR A 81 -0.78 -10.73 8.21
C THR A 81 -1.41 -10.20 6.94
N GLY A 82 -0.58 -9.94 5.93
CA GLY A 82 -1.04 -9.52 4.60
C GLY A 82 -1.86 -10.58 3.86
N MET A 83 -2.64 -10.13 2.89
CA MET A 83 -3.44 -10.98 2.02
C MET A 83 -3.44 -10.41 0.60
N ILE A 84 -3.44 -11.28 -0.41
CA ILE A 84 -3.74 -10.94 -1.80
C ILE A 84 -4.83 -11.89 -2.28
N LEU A 85 -5.92 -11.35 -2.80
CA LEU A 85 -7.11 -12.07 -3.25
C LEU A 85 -7.36 -11.77 -4.73
N GLY A 86 -7.85 -12.76 -5.47
CA GLY A 86 -8.25 -12.61 -6.88
C GLY A 86 -7.20 -13.06 -7.91
N LEU A 87 -6.13 -13.73 -7.48
CA LEU A 87 -5.09 -14.21 -8.40
C LEU A 87 -5.64 -15.18 -9.45
N THR A 88 -5.20 -15.00 -10.69
CA THR A 88 -5.45 -15.92 -11.81
C THR A 88 -4.13 -16.35 -12.44
N LEU A 89 -4.15 -17.34 -13.33
CA LEU A 89 -2.96 -17.74 -14.10
C LEU A 89 -2.40 -16.64 -15.02
N LEU A 90 -3.18 -15.58 -15.26
CA LEU A 90 -2.79 -14.45 -16.12
C LEU A 90 -2.35 -13.23 -15.33
N THR A 91 -2.43 -13.27 -14.00
CA THR A 91 -2.12 -12.12 -13.15
C THR A 91 -0.65 -11.71 -13.34
N LYS A 92 -0.45 -10.41 -13.58
CA LYS A 92 0.87 -9.82 -13.83
C LYS A 92 1.43 -9.09 -12.61
N PRO A 93 2.76 -8.92 -12.51
CA PRO A 93 3.38 -8.21 -11.41
C PRO A 93 2.84 -6.78 -11.18
N GLU A 94 2.61 -6.01 -12.25
CA GLU A 94 2.06 -4.65 -12.14
C GLU A 94 0.62 -4.60 -11.58
N GLU A 95 -0.16 -5.67 -11.75
CA GLU A 95 -1.53 -5.76 -11.22
C GLU A 95 -1.50 -5.97 -9.71
N ILE A 96 -0.58 -6.82 -9.22
CA ILE A 96 -0.37 -7.02 -7.79
C ILE A 96 0.21 -5.75 -7.16
N TYR A 97 1.19 -5.11 -7.82
CA TYR A 97 1.75 -3.84 -7.37
C TYR A 97 0.66 -2.77 -7.25
N ARG A 98 -0.24 -2.68 -8.23
CA ARG A 98 -1.41 -1.79 -8.18
C ARG A 98 -2.31 -2.09 -6.98
N ALA A 99 -2.61 -3.36 -6.71
CA ALA A 99 -3.43 -3.76 -5.58
C ALA A 99 -2.80 -3.41 -4.23
N LEU A 100 -1.47 -3.48 -4.10
CA LEU A 100 -0.74 -3.07 -2.90
C LEU A 100 -0.80 -1.54 -2.70
N ILE A 101 -0.68 -0.76 -3.77
CA ILE A 101 -0.89 0.70 -3.72
C ILE A 101 -2.32 1.00 -3.22
N GLU A 102 -3.31 0.35 -3.82
CA GLU A 102 -4.72 0.53 -3.44
C GLU A 102 -4.97 0.11 -1.99
N ALA A 103 -4.40 -1.00 -1.52
CA ALA A 103 -4.50 -1.47 -0.14
C ALA A 103 -3.95 -0.45 0.87
N THR A 104 -2.76 0.11 0.61
CA THR A 104 -2.20 1.14 1.50
C THR A 104 -3.03 2.43 1.48
N ALA A 105 -3.63 2.79 0.33
CA ALA A 105 -4.55 3.92 0.25
C ALA A 105 -5.84 3.68 1.04
N TYR A 106 -6.39 2.45 1.01
CA TYR A 106 -7.53 2.06 1.84
C TYR A 106 -7.18 2.07 3.34
N GLY A 107 -6.00 1.58 3.73
CA GLY A 107 -5.54 1.66 5.13
C GLY A 107 -5.46 3.10 5.64
N LYS A 108 -4.97 4.03 4.81
CA LYS A 108 -4.99 5.47 5.12
C LYS A 108 -6.42 6.02 5.24
N ASN A 109 -7.30 5.65 4.30
CA ASN A 109 -8.70 6.10 4.33
C ASN A 109 -9.41 5.63 5.61
N MET A 110 -9.18 4.39 6.04
CA MET A 110 -9.71 3.85 7.31
C MET A 110 -9.28 4.67 8.52
N ILE A 111 -8.03 5.15 8.55
CA ILE A 111 -7.55 6.04 9.62
C ILE A 111 -8.31 7.38 9.60
N ILE A 112 -8.48 7.98 8.42
CA ILE A 112 -9.20 9.25 8.25
C ILE A 112 -10.66 9.12 8.67
N GLU A 113 -11.36 8.10 8.18
CA GLU A 113 -12.77 7.83 8.53
C GLU A 113 -12.94 7.61 10.02
N THR A 114 -11.96 6.95 10.67
CA THR A 114 -11.97 6.77 12.12
C THR A 114 -11.87 8.11 12.85
N PHE A 115 -10.96 9.00 12.43
CA PHE A 115 -10.89 10.35 12.99
C PHE A 115 -12.19 11.14 12.81
N GLU A 116 -12.80 11.09 11.62
CA GLU A 116 -14.07 11.78 11.34
C GLU A 116 -15.22 11.25 12.20
N LYS A 117 -15.31 9.92 12.36
CA LYS A 117 -16.33 9.28 13.20
C LYS A 117 -16.24 9.75 14.66
N TYR A 118 -15.04 9.80 15.24
CA TYR A 118 -14.85 10.25 16.62
C TYR A 118 -14.99 11.77 16.77
N ARG A 119 -14.78 12.55 15.72
CA ARG A 119 -15.05 14.00 15.70
C ARG A 119 -16.55 14.31 15.85
N SER A 120 -17.43 13.51 15.26
CA SER A 120 -18.89 13.74 15.33
C SER A 120 -19.52 13.37 16.68
N THR A 121 -18.77 12.81 17.62
CA THR A 121 -19.27 12.34 18.91
C THR A 121 -19.10 13.38 20.03
N TYR A 122 -18.60 14.59 19.71
CA TYR A 122 -18.43 15.72 20.64
C TYR A 122 -18.88 17.03 20.00
#